data_AF-A0A094CTP7-F1
#
_entry.id   AF-A0A094CTP7-F1
#
_cell.length_a   1.000
_cell.length_b   1.000
_cell.length_c   1.000
_cell.angle_alpha   90.00
_cell.angle_beta   90.00
_cell.angle_gamma   90.00
#
_symmetry.space_group_name_H-M   'P 1'
#
loop_
_entity.id
_entity.type
_entity.pdbx_description
1 polymer ?
#
loop_
_entity_poly.entity_id
_entity_poly.type
_entity_poly.pdbx_seq_one_letter_code
_entity_poly.pdbx_strand_id
1 'polypeptide(L)'
;MVQIAFTLALATVASLVSASPVSIQKRCGTSVLPTTQIQLKQGEPDTSFPNTANTDKSISISQGPNGSNKVNQLIGFTGPVGAYGCSLGITFPDGAVINQAGGPPTLNVHTVPTPLPANPTYNSIHPDASLFGTVTVLAGQSTVINSRSCPTAAEGGLSFVLEYADWQTQESSVGWTEYVNALNGAGLTGLFLNYNC
;
A
#
# COMPACT_ATOMS: atom_id res chain seq x y z
N MET A 1 -3.31 43.61 67.99
CA MET A 1 -3.70 42.18 67.95
C MET A 1 -3.77 41.77 66.48
N VAL A 2 -2.88 40.86 66.07
CA VAL A 2 -2.62 40.52 64.67
C VAL A 2 -3.57 39.37 64.27
N GLN A 3 -4.34 39.58 63.20
CA GLN A 3 -5.34 38.65 62.69
C GLN A 3 -4.69 37.82 61.57
N ILE A 4 -4.41 36.54 61.86
CA ILE A 4 -3.78 35.60 60.93
C ILE A 4 -4.89 35.02 60.04
N ALA A 5 -4.90 35.41 58.76
CA ALA A 5 -5.78 34.82 57.75
C ALA A 5 -5.17 33.51 57.22
N PHE A 6 -5.90 32.41 57.39
CA PHE A 6 -5.55 31.08 56.90
C PHE A 6 -6.16 30.89 55.50
N THR A 7 -5.33 30.95 54.46
CA THR A 7 -5.75 30.75 53.07
C THR A 7 -5.74 29.25 52.74
N LEU A 8 -6.92 28.62 52.63
CA LEU A 8 -7.04 27.24 52.14
C LEU A 8 -6.78 27.21 50.62
N ALA A 9 -5.69 26.55 50.21
CA ALA A 9 -5.42 26.23 48.82
C ALA A 9 -6.20 24.95 48.42
N LEU A 10 -7.23 25.09 47.58
CA LEU A 10 -7.89 23.96 46.91
C LEU A 10 -7.01 23.49 45.75
N ALA A 11 -6.30 22.37 45.94
CA ALA A 11 -5.62 21.68 44.86
C ALA A 11 -6.63 20.89 44.02
N THR A 12 -7.05 21.45 42.89
CA THR A 12 -7.83 20.73 41.87
C THR A 12 -6.93 19.70 41.20
N VAL A 13 -7.10 18.42 41.56
CA VAL A 13 -6.49 17.30 40.86
C VAL A 13 -7.22 17.12 39.53
N ALA A 14 -6.72 17.73 38.47
CA ALA A 14 -7.16 17.44 37.11
C ALA A 14 -6.67 16.03 36.75
N SER A 15 -7.54 15.04 36.90
CA SER A 15 -7.33 13.70 36.35
C SER A 15 -7.32 13.81 34.82
N LEU A 16 -6.13 13.96 34.25
CA LEU A 16 -5.89 13.77 32.83
C LEU A 16 -6.27 12.32 32.51
N VAL A 17 -7.45 12.14 31.94
CA VAL A 17 -7.80 10.88 31.27
C VAL A 17 -6.88 10.80 30.05
N SER A 18 -5.72 10.19 30.24
CA SER A 18 -4.89 9.71 29.14
C SER A 18 -5.73 8.65 28.44
N ALA A 19 -6.32 9.01 27.30
CA ALA A 19 -6.86 8.02 26.38
C ALA A 19 -5.65 7.21 25.90
N SER A 20 -5.49 6.00 26.44
CA SER A 20 -4.54 5.03 25.91
C SER A 20 -4.81 4.93 24.41
N PRO A 21 -3.78 4.99 23.54
CA PRO A 21 -3.99 4.71 22.12
C PRO A 21 -4.64 3.33 22.05
N VAL A 22 -5.89 3.29 21.58
CA VAL A 22 -6.56 2.03 21.32
C VAL A 22 -5.74 1.39 20.22
N SER A 23 -5.02 0.31 20.55
CA SER A 23 -4.48 -0.54 19.51
C SER A 23 -5.69 -1.00 18.71
N ILE A 24 -5.79 -0.56 17.45
CA ILE A 24 -6.79 -1.09 16.54
C ILE A 24 -6.40 -2.54 16.36
N GLN A 25 -6.97 -3.40 17.19
CA GLN A 25 -6.87 -4.84 17.05
C GLN A 25 -7.29 -5.16 15.62
N LYS A 26 -6.41 -5.81 14.86
CA LYS A 26 -6.59 -6.13 13.45
C LYS A 26 -7.95 -6.80 13.28
N ARG A 27 -8.96 -6.06 12.77
CA ARG A 27 -10.30 -6.62 12.49
C ARG A 27 -10.23 -7.73 11.45
N CYS A 28 -9.17 -7.75 10.65
CA CYS A 28 -8.93 -8.70 9.59
C CYS A 28 -8.10 -9.89 10.11
N GLY A 29 -8.68 -11.09 10.10
CA GLY A 29 -8.06 -12.29 10.68
C GLY A 29 -6.98 -12.95 9.81
N THR A 30 -6.90 -12.62 8.52
CA THR A 30 -5.95 -13.30 7.61
C THR A 30 -5.44 -12.36 6.53
N SER A 31 -4.22 -12.62 6.04
CA SER A 31 -3.56 -11.85 4.99
C SER A 31 -3.07 -12.78 3.88
N VAL A 32 -3.20 -12.37 2.63
CA VAL A 32 -2.58 -13.02 1.46
C VAL A 32 -1.56 -12.09 0.80
N LEU A 33 -0.54 -12.69 0.21
CA LEU A 33 0.49 -12.00 -0.56
C LEU A 33 0.13 -11.97 -2.05
N PRO A 34 0.75 -11.07 -2.83
CA PRO A 34 0.56 -11.05 -4.28
C PRO A 34 0.96 -12.38 -4.93
N THR A 35 0.15 -12.82 -5.88
CA THR A 35 0.46 -13.92 -6.80
C THR A 35 0.89 -13.42 -8.17
N THR A 36 0.68 -12.12 -8.45
CA THR A 36 1.12 -11.42 -9.65
C THR A 36 1.88 -10.16 -9.27
N GLN A 37 3.08 -9.99 -9.81
CA GLN A 37 3.88 -8.78 -9.78
C GLN A 37 4.52 -8.62 -11.16
N ILE A 38 4.00 -7.73 -11.99
CA ILE A 38 4.50 -7.51 -13.36
C ILE A 38 4.73 -6.03 -13.57
N GLN A 39 5.90 -5.67 -14.13
CA GLN A 39 6.16 -4.30 -14.55
C GLN A 39 5.42 -4.01 -15.85
N LEU A 40 4.75 -2.86 -15.91
CA LEU A 40 4.11 -2.33 -17.11
C LEU A 40 4.90 -1.11 -17.56
N LYS A 41 5.62 -1.23 -18.67
CA LYS A 41 6.51 -0.18 -19.17
C LYS A 41 5.91 0.55 -20.36
N GLN A 42 5.81 1.87 -20.27
CA GLN A 42 5.35 2.70 -21.37
C GLN A 42 6.30 2.64 -22.59
N GLY A 43 7.61 2.49 -22.37
CA GLY A 43 8.60 2.38 -23.44
C GLY A 43 8.61 1.04 -24.18
N GLU A 44 7.95 0.01 -23.63
CA GLU A 44 7.84 -1.33 -24.21
C GLU A 44 6.39 -1.83 -24.07
N PRO A 45 5.42 -1.15 -24.69
CA PRO A 45 4.03 -1.21 -24.23
C PRO A 45 3.30 -2.52 -24.55
N ASP A 46 3.82 -3.29 -25.50
CA ASP A 46 3.31 -4.60 -25.91
C ASP A 46 4.13 -5.76 -25.34
N THR A 47 5.14 -5.48 -24.50
CA THR A 47 5.98 -6.49 -23.87
C THR A 47 5.34 -6.96 -22.56
N SER A 48 5.15 -8.27 -22.43
CA SER A 48 4.78 -8.91 -21.17
C SER A 48 6.04 -9.26 -20.39
N PHE A 49 6.25 -8.59 -19.26
CA PHE A 49 7.40 -8.85 -18.39
C PHE A 49 7.17 -10.06 -17.48
N PRO A 50 8.23 -10.72 -17.00
CA PRO A 50 8.09 -11.84 -16.07
C PRO A 50 7.32 -11.47 -14.79
N ASN A 51 6.55 -12.42 -14.27
CA ASN A 51 5.91 -12.29 -12.97
C ASN A 51 6.93 -12.53 -11.85
N THR A 52 7.25 -11.49 -11.08
CA THR A 52 8.28 -11.52 -10.03
C THR A 52 7.76 -11.98 -8.66
N ALA A 53 6.45 -12.20 -8.50
CA ALA A 53 5.82 -12.49 -7.21
C ALA A 53 6.38 -13.73 -6.49
N ASN A 54 6.91 -14.69 -7.24
CA ASN A 54 7.47 -15.94 -6.72
C ASN A 54 8.99 -16.08 -6.93
N THR A 55 9.65 -15.05 -7.48
CA THR A 55 11.10 -15.05 -7.74
C THR A 55 11.80 -14.07 -6.81
N ASP A 56 12.25 -12.95 -7.35
CA ASP A 56 12.97 -11.86 -6.69
C ASP A 56 12.04 -10.87 -5.98
N LYS A 57 10.71 -10.95 -6.21
CA LYS A 57 9.69 -10.14 -5.52
C LYS A 57 9.94 -8.63 -5.61
N SER A 58 10.58 -8.22 -6.70
CA SER A 58 11.01 -6.84 -6.89
C SER A 58 9.85 -5.98 -7.39
N ILE A 59 9.72 -4.82 -6.77
CA ILE A 59 8.84 -3.74 -7.18
C ILE A 59 9.73 -2.59 -7.64
N SER A 60 9.44 -2.05 -8.81
CA SER A 60 10.09 -0.84 -9.32
C SER A 60 9.05 -0.01 -10.05
N ILE A 61 8.87 1.22 -9.58
CA ILE A 61 7.94 2.18 -10.16
C ILE A 61 8.74 3.43 -10.46
N SER A 62 8.60 3.98 -11.67
CA SER A 62 9.33 5.19 -12.07
C SER A 62 8.57 6.01 -13.08
N GLN A 63 8.97 7.28 -13.16
CA GLN A 63 8.57 8.19 -14.22
C GLN A 63 9.70 9.16 -14.53
N GLY A 64 9.78 9.55 -15.80
CA GLY A 64 10.55 10.69 -16.27
C GLY A 64 9.83 12.02 -16.03
N PRO A 65 10.45 13.14 -16.48
CA PRO A 65 9.86 14.46 -16.35
C PRO A 65 8.45 14.53 -16.97
N ASN A 66 7.55 15.22 -16.28
CA ASN A 66 6.14 15.38 -16.64
C ASN A 66 5.38 14.04 -16.81
N GLY A 67 5.76 12.99 -16.07
CA GLY A 67 5.07 11.70 -16.11
C GLY A 67 5.34 10.90 -17.39
N SER A 68 6.45 11.17 -18.08
CA SER A 68 6.89 10.42 -19.28
C SER A 68 7.58 9.11 -18.91
N ASN A 69 7.72 8.19 -19.86
CA ASN A 69 8.45 6.91 -19.71
C ASN A 69 8.07 6.13 -18.44
N LYS A 70 6.78 6.05 -18.14
CA LYS A 70 6.29 5.41 -16.90
C LYS A 70 6.67 3.93 -16.84
N VAL A 71 7.14 3.51 -15.68
CA VAL A 71 7.20 2.10 -15.27
C VAL A 71 6.20 1.96 -14.13
N ASN A 72 5.08 1.30 -14.40
CA ASN A 72 4.04 1.02 -13.44
C ASN A 72 4.16 -0.42 -12.95
N GLN A 73 3.53 -0.73 -11.82
CA GLN A 73 3.56 -2.08 -11.27
C GLN A 73 2.14 -2.65 -11.18
N LEU A 74 1.89 -3.74 -11.90
CA LEU A 74 0.69 -4.57 -11.75
C LEU A 74 0.88 -5.54 -10.60
N ILE A 75 -0.09 -5.55 -9.68
CA ILE A 75 -0.15 -6.40 -8.51
C ILE A 75 -1.46 -7.16 -8.51
N GLY A 76 -1.40 -8.48 -8.43
CA GLY A 76 -2.58 -9.35 -8.39
C GLY A 76 -2.55 -10.28 -7.19
N PHE A 77 -3.73 -10.53 -6.63
CA PHE A 77 -3.98 -11.44 -5.51
C PHE A 77 -5.00 -12.49 -5.94
N THR A 78 -4.71 -13.75 -5.65
CA THR A 78 -5.68 -14.85 -5.82
C THR A 78 -6.51 -15.02 -4.55
N GLY A 79 -7.83 -14.98 -4.69
CA GLY A 79 -8.73 -15.00 -3.53
C GLY A 79 -8.54 -13.78 -2.61
N PRO A 80 -9.25 -13.73 -1.47
CA PRO A 80 -10.15 -14.74 -0.92
C PRO A 80 -11.56 -14.57 -1.46
N VAL A 81 -12.04 -15.59 -2.18
CA VAL A 81 -13.39 -15.58 -2.73
C VAL A 81 -14.40 -15.77 -1.61
N GLY A 82 -15.42 -14.91 -1.56
CA GLY A 82 -16.55 -15.05 -0.63
C GLY A 82 -16.31 -14.52 0.79
N ALA A 83 -15.17 -13.87 1.06
CA ALA A 83 -15.00 -13.05 2.26
C ALA A 83 -15.80 -11.73 2.15
N TYR A 84 -16.12 -11.09 3.26
CA TYR A 84 -16.98 -9.89 3.26
C TYR A 84 -16.21 -8.62 2.88
N GLY A 85 -15.10 -8.33 3.57
CA GLY A 85 -14.25 -7.17 3.31
C GLY A 85 -12.80 -7.55 3.05
N CYS A 86 -12.21 -6.90 2.04
CA CYS A 86 -10.82 -7.01 1.64
C CYS A 86 -10.16 -5.63 1.72
N SER A 87 -9.07 -5.50 2.46
CA SER A 87 -8.28 -4.28 2.59
C SER A 87 -6.90 -4.47 1.98
N LEU A 88 -6.48 -3.56 1.11
CA LEU A 88 -5.11 -3.52 0.60
C LEU A 88 -4.24 -2.75 1.61
N GLY A 89 -3.21 -3.42 2.12
CA GLY A 89 -2.19 -2.83 2.96
C GLY A 89 -0.82 -2.86 2.29
N ILE A 90 0.07 -2.00 2.78
CA ILE A 90 1.47 -2.00 2.41
C ILE A 90 2.33 -1.73 3.64
N THR A 91 3.44 -2.45 3.74
CA THR A 91 4.53 -2.17 4.68
C THR A 91 5.77 -1.90 3.87
N PHE A 92 6.23 -0.65 3.83
CA PHE A 92 7.48 -0.30 3.16
C PHE A 92 8.67 -0.77 3.99
N PRO A 93 9.66 -1.46 3.39
CA PRO A 93 10.89 -1.79 4.10
C PRO A 93 11.67 -0.53 4.48
N ASP A 94 12.43 -0.60 5.57
CA ASP A 94 13.39 0.46 5.96
C ASP A 94 14.45 0.72 4.87
N GLY A 95 14.73 -0.29 4.03
CA GLY A 95 15.68 -0.24 2.92
C GLY A 95 15.08 0.07 1.54
N ALA A 96 13.87 0.63 1.46
CA ALA A 96 13.30 1.03 0.18
C ALA A 96 14.22 2.03 -0.56
N VAL A 97 14.52 1.77 -1.84
CA VAL A 97 15.33 2.65 -2.67
C VAL A 97 14.41 3.73 -3.22
N ILE A 98 14.66 4.98 -2.83
CA ILE A 98 13.87 6.14 -3.24
C ILE A 98 14.81 7.14 -3.92
N ASN A 99 14.65 7.35 -5.23
CA ASN A 99 15.32 8.42 -5.96
C ASN A 99 14.27 9.40 -6.47
N GLN A 100 14.23 10.61 -5.94
CA GLN A 100 13.19 11.57 -6.29
C GLN A 100 13.73 13.00 -6.33
N ALA A 101 13.03 13.86 -7.06
CA ALA A 101 13.10 15.31 -6.92
C ALA A 101 11.72 15.85 -6.49
N GLY A 102 11.68 16.82 -5.56
CA GLY A 102 10.44 17.55 -5.25
C GLY A 102 9.55 17.03 -4.11
N GLY A 103 10.00 16.07 -3.29
CA GLY A 103 9.29 15.59 -2.09
C GLY A 103 8.98 14.09 -2.13
N PRO A 104 8.49 13.49 -1.02
CA PRO A 104 8.27 12.04 -0.90
C PRO A 104 7.45 11.45 -2.05
N PRO A 105 7.75 10.22 -2.55
CA PRO A 105 7.04 9.66 -3.68
C PRO A 105 5.62 9.37 -3.24
N THR A 106 4.63 9.76 -4.04
CA THR A 106 3.24 9.40 -3.79
C THR A 106 2.74 8.58 -4.97
N LEU A 107 2.20 7.41 -4.65
CA LEU A 107 1.70 6.45 -5.61
C LEU A 107 0.17 6.48 -5.59
N ASN A 108 -0.41 6.58 -6.78
CA ASN A 108 -1.80 6.26 -7.03
C ASN A 108 -1.95 4.74 -7.15
N VAL A 109 -3.02 4.22 -6.57
CA VAL A 109 -3.42 2.83 -6.69
C VAL A 109 -4.78 2.80 -7.38
N HIS A 110 -4.83 2.11 -8.50
CA HIS A 110 -6.05 1.88 -9.27
C HIS A 110 -6.40 0.41 -9.21
N THR A 111 -7.69 0.08 -9.16
CA THR A 111 -8.16 -1.29 -9.36
C THR A 111 -8.05 -1.68 -10.82
N VAL A 112 -7.79 -2.96 -11.09
CA VAL A 112 -7.78 -3.52 -12.45
C VAL A 112 -8.83 -4.62 -12.50
N PRO A 113 -9.69 -4.64 -13.53
CA PRO A 113 -10.65 -5.72 -13.72
C PRO A 113 -9.98 -7.09 -13.77
N THR A 114 -10.57 -8.07 -13.10
CA THR A 114 -10.14 -9.47 -13.10
C THR A 114 -11.19 -10.35 -13.79
N PRO A 115 -10.80 -11.46 -14.43
CA PRO A 115 -9.46 -12.05 -14.49
C PRO A 115 -8.47 -11.25 -15.37
N LEU A 116 -7.19 -11.25 -14.98
CA LEU A 116 -6.12 -10.63 -15.77
C LEU A 116 -5.90 -11.39 -17.09
N PRO A 117 -5.46 -10.71 -18.17
CA PRO A 117 -5.01 -11.39 -19.38
C PRO A 117 -3.83 -12.32 -19.09
N ALA A 118 -3.68 -13.38 -19.88
CA ALA A 118 -2.61 -14.38 -19.67
C ALA A 118 -1.19 -13.78 -19.78
N ASN A 119 -1.02 -12.77 -20.64
CA ASN A 119 0.23 -12.03 -20.81
C ASN A 119 -0.05 -10.53 -20.64
N PRO A 120 -0.06 -10.01 -19.40
CA PRO A 120 -0.28 -8.59 -19.13
C PRO A 120 0.80 -7.72 -19.76
N THR A 121 0.38 -6.65 -20.42
CA THR A 121 1.23 -5.62 -21.03
C THR A 121 0.73 -4.24 -20.64
N TYR A 122 1.54 -3.20 -20.86
CA TYR A 122 1.11 -1.83 -20.61
C TYR A 122 -0.17 -1.49 -21.40
N ASN A 123 -0.28 -1.93 -22.65
CA ASN A 123 -1.43 -1.66 -23.51
C ASN A 123 -2.66 -2.52 -23.22
N SER A 124 -2.52 -3.70 -22.60
CA SER A 124 -3.65 -4.61 -22.34
C SER A 124 -4.24 -4.44 -20.94
N ILE A 125 -3.52 -3.77 -20.03
CA ILE A 125 -4.01 -3.48 -18.69
C ILE A 125 -4.66 -2.10 -18.68
N HIS A 126 -5.95 -2.09 -18.36
CA HIS A 126 -6.77 -0.89 -18.24
C HIS A 126 -7.25 -0.75 -16.80
N PRO A 127 -6.56 0.02 -15.95
CA PRO A 127 -7.03 0.30 -14.61
C PRO A 127 -8.33 1.10 -14.65
N ASP A 128 -9.16 0.93 -13.62
CA ASP A 128 -10.39 1.69 -13.44
C ASP A 128 -10.06 3.19 -13.33
N ALA A 129 -10.90 4.01 -13.95
CA ALA A 129 -10.74 5.47 -13.93
C ALA A 129 -10.84 6.04 -12.51
N SER A 130 -11.59 5.39 -11.62
CA SER A 130 -11.67 5.77 -10.22
C SER A 130 -10.42 5.33 -9.47
N LEU A 131 -9.80 6.28 -8.78
CA LEU A 131 -8.71 6.01 -7.85
C LEU A 131 -9.19 5.11 -6.70
N PHE A 132 -8.49 4.00 -6.46
CA PHE A 132 -8.75 3.14 -5.30
C PHE A 132 -8.13 3.75 -4.03
N GLY A 133 -6.95 4.34 -4.13
CA GLY A 133 -6.36 5.11 -3.04
C GLY A 133 -5.00 5.70 -3.43
N THR A 134 -4.44 6.48 -2.52
CA THR A 134 -3.07 7.02 -2.65
C THR A 134 -2.22 6.59 -1.48
N VAL A 135 -0.93 6.38 -1.70
CA VAL A 135 0.02 6.12 -0.62
C VAL A 135 1.32 6.88 -0.84
N THR A 136 1.78 7.58 0.19
CA THR A 136 3.11 8.17 0.20
C THR A 136 4.12 7.14 0.66
N VAL A 137 5.20 6.97 -0.09
CA VAL A 137 6.25 6.01 0.21
C VAL A 137 7.18 6.60 1.27
N LEU A 138 7.12 6.03 2.48
CA LEU A 138 8.02 6.35 3.57
C LEU A 138 8.61 5.03 4.10
N ALA A 139 9.94 4.96 4.14
CA ALA A 139 10.66 3.78 4.61
C ALA A 139 10.22 3.40 6.04
N GLY A 140 9.97 2.11 6.26
CA GLY A 140 9.51 1.56 7.55
C GLY A 140 8.03 1.79 7.86
N GLN A 141 7.30 2.55 7.03
CA GLN A 141 5.89 2.82 7.28
C GLN A 141 5.00 1.63 6.88
N SER A 142 4.07 1.29 7.75
CA SER A 142 2.93 0.42 7.44
C SER A 142 1.64 1.22 7.35
N THR A 143 0.83 0.98 6.33
CA THR A 143 -0.48 1.63 6.20
C THR A 143 -1.48 0.76 5.44
N VAL A 144 -2.77 1.03 5.67
CA VAL A 144 -3.86 0.52 4.84
C VAL A 144 -4.17 1.57 3.79
N ILE A 145 -4.22 1.17 2.51
CA ILE A 145 -4.48 2.06 1.40
C ILE A 145 -5.98 2.31 1.28
N ASN A 146 -6.76 1.26 1.09
CA ASN A 146 -8.22 1.29 1.10
C ASN A 146 -8.79 -0.13 1.25
N SER A 147 -10.11 -0.25 1.33
CA SER A 147 -10.86 -1.51 1.39
C SER A 147 -12.02 -1.54 0.41
N ARG A 148 -12.36 -2.73 -0.05
CA ARG A 148 -13.53 -3.03 -0.89
C ARG A 148 -14.08 -4.42 -0.56
N SER A 149 -15.22 -4.76 -1.14
CA SER A 149 -15.69 -6.15 -1.13
C SER A 149 -14.63 -7.08 -1.74
N CYS A 150 -14.46 -8.24 -1.13
CA CYS A 150 -13.59 -9.29 -1.67
C CYS A 150 -14.11 -9.83 -3.01
N PRO A 151 -13.24 -10.46 -3.82
CA PRO A 151 -13.62 -10.89 -5.15
C PRO A 151 -14.65 -12.01 -5.09
N THR A 152 -15.53 -12.03 -6.06
CA THR A 152 -16.44 -13.13 -6.36
C THR A 152 -15.69 -14.31 -6.98
N ALA A 153 -16.37 -15.46 -7.08
CA ALA A 153 -15.79 -16.63 -7.75
C ALA A 153 -15.50 -16.37 -9.24
N ALA A 154 -16.29 -15.50 -9.89
CA ALA A 154 -16.10 -15.13 -11.28
C ALA A 154 -14.87 -14.24 -11.49
N GLU A 155 -14.58 -13.35 -10.53
CA GLU A 155 -13.39 -12.48 -10.55
C GLU A 155 -12.11 -13.26 -10.21
N GLY A 156 -12.19 -14.29 -9.35
CA GLY A 156 -11.07 -15.16 -8.97
C GLY A 156 -9.99 -14.50 -8.11
N GLY A 157 -9.93 -13.18 -8.09
CA GLY A 157 -8.91 -12.39 -7.40
C GLY A 157 -9.15 -10.89 -7.51
N LEU A 158 -8.29 -10.11 -6.84
CA LEU A 158 -8.22 -8.65 -6.98
C LEU A 158 -6.91 -8.27 -7.64
N SER A 159 -6.92 -7.21 -8.43
CA SER A 159 -5.70 -6.68 -9.05
C SER A 159 -5.68 -5.16 -9.00
N PHE A 160 -4.47 -4.63 -8.95
CA PHE A 160 -4.19 -3.22 -8.76
C PHE A 160 -3.00 -2.80 -9.63
N VAL A 161 -3.02 -1.57 -10.12
CA VAL A 161 -1.84 -0.92 -10.69
C VAL A 161 -1.40 0.19 -9.76
N LEU A 162 -0.10 0.19 -9.44
CA LEU A 162 0.56 1.27 -8.74
C LEU A 162 1.34 2.10 -9.76
N GLU A 163 1.13 3.41 -9.70
CA GLU A 163 1.84 4.39 -10.52
C GLU A 163 2.08 5.67 -9.71
N TYR A 164 2.99 6.52 -10.16
CA TYR A 164 3.17 7.84 -9.55
C TYR A 164 1.88 8.68 -9.67
N ALA A 165 1.57 9.43 -8.61
CA ALA A 165 0.41 10.30 -8.60
C ALA A 165 0.54 11.41 -9.66
N ASP A 166 -0.55 11.72 -10.37
CA ASP A 166 -0.52 12.60 -11.55
C ASP A 166 0.00 14.02 -11.27
N TRP A 167 -0.11 14.49 -10.02
CA TRP A 167 0.40 15.80 -9.59
C TRP A 167 1.90 15.79 -9.29
N GLN A 168 2.53 14.62 -9.17
CA GLN A 168 3.98 14.49 -9.15
C GLN A 168 4.47 14.47 -10.58
N THR A 169 5.11 15.56 -11.01
CA THR A 169 5.61 15.72 -12.39
C THR A 169 7.13 15.61 -12.49
N GLN A 170 7.81 15.48 -11.36
CA GLN A 170 9.27 15.36 -11.32
C GLN A 170 9.71 13.96 -11.71
N GLU A 171 10.90 13.85 -12.29
CA GLU A 171 11.55 12.55 -12.49
C GLU A 171 11.73 11.88 -11.13
N SER A 172 11.28 10.64 -11.00
CA SER A 172 11.27 9.92 -9.75
C SER A 172 11.22 8.41 -9.98
N SER A 173 11.83 7.67 -9.06
CA SER A 173 11.75 6.22 -9.00
C SER A 173 11.72 5.75 -7.56
N VAL A 174 11.00 4.66 -7.33
CA VAL A 174 10.94 3.96 -6.07
C VAL A 174 10.99 2.47 -6.33
N GLY A 175 11.74 1.75 -5.50
CA GLY A 175 11.84 0.31 -5.60
C GLY A 175 12.08 -0.36 -4.27
N TRP A 176 11.53 -1.56 -4.12
CA TRP A 176 11.72 -2.39 -2.94
C TRP A 176 11.52 -3.86 -3.30
N THR A 177 11.89 -4.74 -2.38
CA THR A 177 11.63 -6.18 -2.48
C THR A 177 10.56 -6.56 -1.46
N GLU A 178 9.52 -7.27 -1.90
CA GLU A 178 8.55 -7.83 -0.96
C GLU A 178 9.19 -8.97 -0.17
N TYR A 179 8.94 -9.00 1.13
CA TYR A 179 9.55 -9.98 2.02
C TYR A 179 8.59 -10.38 3.14
N VAL A 180 8.58 -11.68 3.44
CA VAL A 180 7.94 -12.20 4.65
C VAL A 180 8.99 -13.00 5.40
N ASN A 181 9.43 -12.47 6.55
CA ASN A 181 10.24 -13.26 7.46
C ASN A 181 9.36 -14.08 8.39
N ALA A 182 9.07 -15.33 8.00
CA ALA A 182 8.36 -16.25 8.88
C ALA A 182 9.20 -16.72 10.09
N LEU A 183 10.54 -16.61 10.03
CA LEU A 183 11.45 -17.17 11.03
C LEU A 183 11.73 -16.24 12.21
N ASN A 184 11.62 -14.92 12.04
CA ASN A 184 11.98 -13.93 13.08
C ASN A 184 10.83 -13.01 13.53
N GLY A 185 9.59 -13.26 13.10
CA GLY A 185 8.43 -12.43 13.51
C GLY A 185 8.49 -10.97 13.05
N ALA A 186 9.34 -10.63 12.08
CA ALA A 186 9.61 -9.25 11.62
C ALA A 186 8.47 -8.64 10.77
N GLY A 187 7.30 -9.26 10.74
CA GLY A 187 6.12 -8.74 10.06
C GLY A 187 6.08 -9.00 8.55
N LEU A 188 4.94 -8.64 7.94
CA LEU A 188 4.74 -8.64 6.49
C LEU A 188 5.37 -7.37 5.90
N THR A 189 6.24 -7.50 4.90
CA THR A 189 6.84 -6.39 4.15
C THR A 189 6.43 -6.47 2.68
N GLY A 190 6.03 -5.35 2.10
CA GLY A 190 5.45 -5.28 0.75
C GLY A 190 3.93 -5.11 0.79
N LEU A 191 3.28 -5.36 -0.34
CA LEU A 191 1.83 -5.29 -0.46
C LEU A 191 1.18 -6.57 0.08
N PHE A 192 0.03 -6.44 0.70
CA PHE A 192 -0.75 -7.58 1.18
C PHE A 192 -2.23 -7.24 1.19
N LEU A 193 -3.05 -8.27 1.00
CA LEU A 193 -4.50 -8.14 1.10
C LEU A 193 -4.94 -8.78 2.41
N ASN A 194 -5.47 -7.97 3.34
CA ASN A 194 -6.16 -8.52 4.50
C ASN A 194 -7.62 -8.78 4.17
N TYR A 195 -8.18 -9.82 4.76
CA TYR A 195 -9.57 -10.19 4.56
C TYR A 195 -10.20 -10.74 5.83
N ASN A 196 -11.52 -10.98 5.76
CA ASN A 196 -12.38 -11.20 6.93
C ASN A 196 -12.35 -9.99 7.87
N CYS A 197 -12.22 -8.82 7.27
CA CYS A 197 -12.74 -7.57 7.79
C CYS A 197 -14.23 -7.48 7.36
#